data_AF-A0A2G7LY87-F1
#
_entry.id   AF-A0A2G7LY87-F1
#
_cell.length_a   1.000
_cell.length_b   1.000
_cell.length_c   1.000
_cell.angle_alpha   90.00
_cell.angle_beta   90.00
_cell.angle_gamma   90.00
#
_symmetry.space_group_name_H-M   'P 1'
#
loop_
_entity.id
_entity.type
_entity.pdbx_description
1 polymer ?
#
loop_
_entity_poly.entity_id
_entity_poly.type
_entity_poly.pdbx_seq_one_letter_code
_entity_poly.pdbx_strand_id
1 'polypeptide(L)'
;MSSLSRVNNKRVPKEKDQTNKAVVSFIFSLLGVITLIWVLYGTAKADEFMFRPFLITLFFNLGAMILGWKSRNSLELKGLAVAAITISAIPLALIAFVVISTLPALIRML
;
A
#
# COMPACT_ATOMS: atom_id res chain seq x y z
N MET A 1 -21.78 -9.18 50.53
CA MET A 1 -21.53 -7.74 50.30
C MET A 1 -20.34 -7.58 49.36
N SER A 2 -20.57 -6.84 48.26
CA SER A 2 -19.62 -6.13 47.36
C SER A 2 -18.33 -6.83 46.91
N SER A 3 -17.99 -6.99 45.63
CA SER A 3 -18.25 -6.07 44.51
C SER A 3 -18.22 -6.79 43.16
N LEU A 4 -19.39 -6.81 42.52
CA LEU A 4 -19.54 -6.83 41.06
C LEU A 4 -19.03 -5.50 40.50
N SER A 5 -17.83 -5.44 39.93
CA SER A 5 -17.44 -4.38 38.97
C SER A 5 -16.10 -4.69 38.28
N ARG A 6 -16.05 -5.73 37.45
CA ARG A 6 -15.20 -5.72 36.24
C ARG A 6 -16.08 -5.75 34.99
N VAL A 7 -17.11 -4.92 34.99
CA VAL A 7 -17.76 -4.50 33.76
C VAL A 7 -16.86 -3.42 33.16
N ASN A 8 -16.54 -3.58 31.88
CA ASN A 8 -16.01 -2.54 31.00
C ASN A 8 -14.49 -2.26 30.96
N ASN A 9 -13.66 -3.30 30.80
CA ASN A 9 -12.37 -3.08 30.16
C ASN A 9 -12.55 -3.06 28.63
N LYS A 10 -12.73 -1.84 28.10
CA LYS A 10 -12.65 -1.39 26.70
C LYS A 10 -12.07 -2.42 25.71
N ARG A 11 -12.90 -3.28 25.13
CA ARG A 11 -12.54 -4.15 23.98
C ARG A 11 -12.75 -3.49 22.61
N VAL A 12 -12.98 -2.18 22.57
CA VAL A 12 -13.31 -1.44 21.34
C VAL A 12 -12.10 -0.82 20.57
N PRO A 13 -10.85 -0.70 21.08
CA PRO A 13 -9.83 0.03 20.29
C PRO A 13 -9.28 -0.77 19.10
N LYS A 14 -9.33 -2.10 19.13
CA LYS A 14 -8.65 -2.95 18.13
C LYS A 14 -9.37 -2.99 16.78
N GLU A 15 -10.70 -2.95 16.80
CA GLU A 15 -11.53 -3.09 15.60
C GLU A 15 -11.57 -1.77 14.81
N LYS A 16 -11.79 -0.64 15.49
CA LYS A 16 -11.75 0.70 14.87
C LYS A 16 -10.37 1.06 14.29
N ASP A 17 -9.28 0.62 14.93
CA ASP A 17 -7.93 0.82 14.41
C ASP A 17 -7.67 0.01 13.13
N GLN A 18 -8.23 -1.20 13.02
CA GLN A 18 -8.15 -2.00 11.78
C GLN A 18 -8.98 -1.39 10.65
N THR A 19 -10.15 -0.84 10.97
CA THR A 19 -10.99 -0.07 10.04
C THR A 19 -10.23 1.11 9.44
N ASN A 20 -9.63 1.95 10.29
CA ASN A 20 -8.84 3.09 9.82
C ASN A 20 -7.66 2.65 8.95
N LYS A 21 -6.98 1.54 9.28
CA LYS A 21 -5.89 0.99 8.47
C LYS A 21 -6.36 0.50 7.11
N ALA A 22 -7.54 -0.12 7.01
CA ALA A 22 -8.12 -0.53 5.73
C ALA A 22 -8.45 0.68 4.84
N VAL A 23 -9.04 1.73 5.42
CA VAL A 23 -9.36 2.97 4.69
C VAL A 23 -8.10 3.69 4.24
N VAL A 24 -7.11 3.85 5.11
CA VAL A 24 -5.82 4.49 4.76
C VAL A 24 -5.08 3.67 3.70
N SER A 25 -5.07 2.34 3.82
CA SER A 25 -4.52 1.43 2.82
C SER A 25 -5.15 1.64 1.45
N PHE A 26 -6.48 1.74 1.40
CA PHE A 26 -7.21 1.97 0.16
C PHE A 26 -6.88 3.33 -0.46
N ILE A 27 -6.86 4.41 0.33
CA ILE A 27 -6.47 5.75 -0.14
C ILE A 27 -5.04 5.73 -0.69
N PHE A 28 -4.11 5.08 0.02
CA PHE A 28 -2.72 4.99 -0.41
C PHE A 28 -2.59 4.18 -1.71
N SER A 29 -3.40 3.14 -1.91
CA SER A 29 -3.41 2.38 -3.16
C SER A 29 -3.84 3.24 -4.34
N LEU A 30 -4.85 4.10 -4.16
CA LEU A 30 -5.33 5.01 -5.20
C LEU A 30 -4.30 6.10 -5.52
N LEU A 31 -3.70 6.71 -4.48
CA LEU A 31 -2.61 7.67 -4.67
C LEU A 31 -1.41 7.03 -5.36
N GLY A 32 -1.10 5.77 -5.02
CA GLY A 32 -0.09 4.96 -5.67
C GLY A 32 -0.35 4.78 -7.18
N VAL A 33 -1.59 4.53 -7.58
CA VAL A 33 -1.95 4.42 -9.01
C VAL A 33 -1.90 5.78 -9.72
N ILE A 34 -2.41 6.84 -9.10
CA ILE A 34 -2.39 8.19 -9.70
C ILE A 34 -0.95 8.65 -9.93
N THR A 35 -0.09 8.46 -8.92
CA THR A 35 1.34 8.79 -9.05
C THR A 35 2.01 7.95 -10.11
N LEU A 36 1.69 6.65 -10.23
CA LEU A 36 2.20 5.80 -11.30
C LEU A 36 1.81 6.34 -12.69
N ILE A 37 0.53 6.69 -12.90
CA ILE A 37 0.06 7.25 -14.18
C ILE A 37 0.82 8.53 -14.51
N TRP A 38 1.03 9.39 -13.51
CA TRP A 38 1.81 10.61 -13.70
C TRP A 38 3.27 10.34 -14.05
N VAL A 39 3.91 9.38 -13.38
CA VAL A 39 5.27 8.94 -13.72
C VAL A 39 5.32 8.46 -15.17
N LEU A 40 4.45 7.53 -15.56
CA LEU A 40 4.43 6.95 -16.90
C LEU A 40 4.21 8.01 -17.98
N TYR A 41 3.27 8.93 -17.75
CA TYR A 41 2.99 10.03 -18.66
C TYR A 41 4.18 11.01 -18.75
N GLY A 42 4.80 11.33 -17.62
CA GLY A 42 5.96 12.21 -17.58
C GLY A 42 7.18 11.59 -18.25
N THR A 43 7.45 10.31 -18.02
CA THR A 43 8.53 9.58 -18.70
C THR A 43 8.30 9.47 -20.20
N ALA A 44 7.06 9.28 -20.63
CA ALA A 44 6.73 9.22 -22.06
C ALA A 44 6.88 10.58 -22.77
N LYS A 45 6.83 11.69 -22.03
CA LYS A 45 6.99 13.04 -22.59
C LYS A 45 8.40 13.60 -22.49
N ALA A 46 9.13 13.23 -21.44
CA ALA A 46 10.46 13.74 -21.17
C ALA A 46 11.57 12.89 -21.83
N ASP A 47 11.23 11.72 -22.39
CA ASP A 47 12.16 10.67 -22.84
C ASP A 47 13.20 10.25 -21.77
N GLU A 48 12.96 10.63 -20.52
CA GLU A 48 13.83 10.38 -19.38
C GLU A 48 13.04 9.73 -18.24
N PHE A 49 13.70 8.83 -17.51
CA PHE A 49 13.08 8.16 -16.38
C PHE A 49 12.90 9.09 -15.18
N MET A 50 11.66 9.28 -14.74
CA MET A 50 11.31 10.12 -13.60
C MET A 50 11.52 9.37 -12.29
N PHE A 51 12.77 9.29 -11.85
CA PHE A 51 13.18 8.51 -10.67
C PHE A 51 12.51 8.98 -9.37
N ARG A 52 12.38 10.29 -9.13
CA ARG A 52 11.81 10.80 -7.86
C ARG A 52 10.32 10.47 -7.72
N PRO A 53 9.45 10.76 -8.71
CA PRO A 53 8.06 10.33 -8.65
C PRO A 53 7.90 8.81 -8.58
N PHE A 54 8.79 8.05 -9.24
CA PHE A 54 8.76 6.59 -9.20
C PHE A 54 8.99 6.04 -7.78
N LEU A 55 9.93 6.61 -7.01
CA LEU A 55 10.11 6.27 -5.61
C LEU A 55 8.87 6.59 -4.77
N ILE A 56 8.20 7.72 -5.03
CA ILE A 56 6.97 8.09 -4.33
C ILE A 56 5.86 7.06 -4.59
N THR A 57 5.70 6.64 -5.85
CA THR A 57 4.78 5.55 -6.21
C THR A 57 5.10 4.26 -5.47
N LEU A 58 6.39 3.91 -5.36
CA LEU A 58 6.81 2.74 -4.57
C LEU A 58 6.36 2.87 -3.11
N PHE A 59 6.63 3.99 -2.45
CA PHE A 59 6.27 4.20 -1.05
C PHE A 59 4.77 4.09 -0.79
N PHE A 60 3.93 4.71 -1.63
CA PHE A 60 2.48 4.64 -1.46
C PHE A 60 1.95 3.23 -1.63
N ASN A 61 2.40 2.50 -2.66
CA ASN A 61 1.90 1.15 -2.90
C ASN A 61 2.43 0.14 -1.88
N LEU A 62 3.68 0.26 -1.43
CA LEU A 62 4.22 -0.57 -0.35
C LEU A 62 3.45 -0.33 0.96
N GLY A 63 3.21 0.94 1.30
CA GLY A 63 2.44 1.33 2.48
C GLY A 63 0.99 0.81 2.41
N ALA A 64 0.35 0.97 1.25
CA ALA A 64 -0.98 0.42 1.00
C ALA A 64 -1.03 -1.10 1.21
N MET A 65 -0.08 -1.83 0.63
CA MET A 65 -0.03 -3.29 0.70
C MET A 65 0.21 -3.77 2.14
N ILE A 66 1.14 -3.17 2.89
CA ILE A 66 1.42 -3.54 4.29
C ILE A 66 0.22 -3.25 5.19
N LEU A 67 -0.39 -2.07 5.04
CA LEU A 67 -1.55 -1.68 5.84
C LEU A 67 -2.77 -2.54 5.53
N GLY A 68 -3.00 -2.85 4.25
CA GLY A 68 -4.08 -3.73 3.79
C GLY A 68 -3.88 -5.15 4.29
N TRP A 69 -2.65 -5.67 4.24
CA TRP A 69 -2.33 -6.99 4.77
C TRP A 69 -2.57 -7.08 6.29
N LYS A 70 -2.25 -6.01 7.03
CA LYS A 70 -2.51 -5.95 8.48
C LYS A 70 -4.00 -5.83 8.83
N SER A 71 -4.81 -5.18 7.97
CA SER A 71 -6.24 -4.98 8.22
C SER A 71 -7.15 -6.09 7.67
N ARG A 72 -6.62 -7.02 6.85
CA ARG A 72 -7.39 -8.13 6.23
C ARG A 72 -8.08 -9.08 7.21
N ASN A 73 -7.66 -9.07 8.48
CA ASN A 73 -8.23 -9.93 9.54
C ASN A 73 -9.46 -9.30 10.21
N SER A 74 -9.85 -8.07 9.85
CA SER A 74 -11.09 -7.44 10.32
C SER A 74 -12.31 -8.06 9.60
N LEU A 75 -13.39 -8.34 10.34
CA LEU A 75 -14.63 -8.90 9.78
C LEU A 75 -15.41 -7.89 8.95
N GLU A 76 -15.42 -6.61 9.35
CA GLU A 76 -16.28 -5.59 8.71
C GLU A 76 -15.69 -5.00 7.41
N LEU A 77 -14.36 -4.98 7.26
CA LEU A 77 -13.70 -4.26 6.16
C LEU A 77 -12.69 -5.10 5.37
N LYS A 78 -12.81 -6.43 5.46
CA LYS A 78 -11.98 -7.38 4.70
C LYS A 78 -11.99 -7.07 3.20
N GLY A 79 -13.16 -6.71 2.64
CA GLY A 79 -13.29 -6.36 1.22
C GLY A 79 -12.46 -5.14 0.82
N LEU A 80 -12.47 -4.08 1.65
CA LEU A 80 -11.71 -2.86 1.39
C LEU A 80 -10.20 -3.10 1.49
N ALA A 81 -9.78 -3.86 2.51
CA ALA A 81 -8.38 -4.23 2.69
C ALA A 81 -7.86 -5.07 1.51
N VAL A 82 -8.65 -6.03 1.02
CA VAL A 82 -8.30 -6.85 -0.15
C VAL A 82 -8.26 -6.00 -1.41
N ALA A 83 -9.24 -5.10 -1.62
CA ALA A 83 -9.23 -4.20 -2.76
C ALA A 83 -7.97 -3.32 -2.80
N ALA A 84 -7.58 -2.76 -1.65
CA ALA A 84 -6.37 -1.96 -1.54
C ALA A 84 -5.09 -2.76 -1.88
N ILE A 85 -4.98 -4.00 -1.38
CA ILE A 85 -3.88 -4.91 -1.74
C ILE A 85 -3.86 -5.14 -3.25
N THR A 86 -5.00 -5.52 -3.85
CA THR A 86 -5.10 -5.82 -5.28
C THR A 86 -4.71 -4.62 -6.15
N ILE A 87 -5.22 -3.42 -5.82
CA ILE A 87 -4.90 -2.19 -6.55
C ILE A 87 -3.40 -1.88 -6.44
N SER A 88 -2.83 -1.99 -5.23
CA SER A 88 -1.41 -1.74 -4.99
C SER A 88 -0.47 -2.78 -5.61
N ALA A 89 -0.96 -3.99 -5.89
CA ALA A 89 -0.16 -5.05 -6.49
C ALA A 89 0.25 -4.73 -7.94
N ILE A 90 -0.59 -4.01 -8.70
CA ILE A 90 -0.30 -3.69 -10.10
C ILE A 90 0.94 -2.76 -10.21
N PRO A 91 1.00 -1.60 -9.52
CA PRO A 91 2.20 -0.77 -9.52
C PRO A 91 3.44 -1.51 -9.00
N LEU A 92 3.29 -2.32 -7.93
CA LEU A 92 4.42 -3.05 -7.38
C LEU A 92 4.97 -4.11 -8.34
N ALA A 93 4.11 -4.81 -9.09
CA ALA A 93 4.53 -5.76 -10.10
C ALA A 93 5.30 -5.08 -11.25
N LEU A 94 4.84 -3.92 -11.70
CA LEU A 94 5.54 -3.12 -12.72
C LEU A 94 6.91 -2.67 -12.22
N ILE A 95 6.99 -2.21 -10.97
CA ILE A 95 8.26 -1.82 -10.35
C ILE A 95 9.20 -3.03 -10.25
N ALA A 96 8.71 -4.18 -9.81
CA ALA A 96 9.49 -5.40 -9.73
C ALA A 96 10.03 -5.81 -11.12
N PHE A 97 9.21 -5.69 -12.17
CA PHE A 97 9.64 -5.97 -13.53
C PHE A 97 10.78 -5.04 -13.99
N VAL A 98 10.68 -3.73 -13.70
CA VAL A 98 11.74 -2.75 -14.00
C VAL A 98 13.04 -3.07 -13.23
N VAL A 99 12.94 -3.46 -11.96
CA VAL A 99 14.13 -3.83 -11.16
C VAL A 99 14.77 -5.11 -11.69
N ILE A 100 13.98 -6.13 -12.01
CA ILE A 100 14.47 -7.41 -12.54
C ILE A 100 15.09 -7.23 -13.93
N SER A 101 14.53 -6.39 -14.79
CA SER A 101 15.06 -6.15 -16.14
C SER A 101 16.35 -5.32 -16.13
N THR A 102 16.57 -4.49 -15.10
CA THR A 102 17.76 -3.65 -14.94
C THR A 102 18.90 -4.33 -14.17
N LEU A 103 18.61 -5.34 -13.35
CA LEU A 103 19.60 -6.14 -12.61
C LEU A 103 20.73 -6.72 -13.48
N PRO A 104 20.46 -7.34 -14.64
CA PRO A 104 21.52 -7.85 -15.53
C PRO A 104 22.44 -6.75 -16.09
N ALA A 105 21.92 -5.54 -16.30
CA ALA A 105 22.72 -4.41 -16.75
C ALA A 105 23.62 -3.89 -15.62
N LEU A 106 23.10 -3.84 -14.40
CA LEU A 106 23.86 -3.41 -13.22
C LEU A 106 24.99 -4.39 -12.87
N ILE A 107 24.73 -5.69 -12.95
CA ILE A 107 25.74 -6.74 -12.68
C ILE A 107 26.88 -6.71 -13.69
N ARG A 108 26.63 -6.30 -14.95
CA ARG A 108 27.67 -6.17 -15.98
C ARG A 108 28.54 -4.91 -15.84
N MET A 109 28.13 -3.96 -15.01
CA MET A 109 28.87 -2.71 -14.75
C MET A 109 29.73 -2.78 -13.48
N LEU A 110 29.50 -3.77 -12.61
CA LEU A 110 30.30 -4.07 -11.41
C LEU A 110 31.42 -5.07 -11.75
#